data_AF-A0A7C3CSR7-F1
#
_entry.id   AF-A0A7C3CSR7-F1
#
_cell.length_a   1.000
_cell.length_b   1.000
_cell.length_c   1.000
_cell.angle_alpha   90.00
_cell.angle_beta   90.00
_cell.angle_gamma   90.00
#
_symmetry.space_group_name_H-M   'P 1'
#
loop_
_entity.id
_entity.type
_entity.pdbx_description
1 polymer ?
#
loop_
_entity_poly.entity_id
_entity_poly.type
_entity_poly.pdbx_seq_one_letter_code
_entity_poly.pdbx_strand_id
1 'polypeptide(L)'
;AGGVRYYALDNEPFLWNYTHRDVRPEPVGYDELRDKAYTYGAAIKSADAGAKVFGPALWGATAYYYSGIDAASGNWDNPPDRLAHGDVPLVDWYLQQMRQYEQQNGTRILDYLDLHYYPQNSGVALQTAGDLATQQMRLRATRSLWDATYTDESWIANTTEPVMRLIPRMRDWVNQNYPGTKTAVTEYNYGGLEHINGALAQADVLGIFGRENLDLATLWDPPTINQPGAFAFRMYRNYDGNGAVFGDQYLRSTSQNQGQLAVYSAKRSSDGMVTVMVVNKSMASVQGDFTFVNYAAGLSSAEIYQYSADDLRTIRHENSIVINQHGTASYVFRANSITLFVFDPTDSNAPIYDLFLPSITK
;
A
#
# COMPACT_ATOMS: atom_id res chain seq x y z
N ALA A 1 -16.36 9.49 -24.94
CA ALA A 1 -16.29 8.66 -23.73
C ALA A 1 -15.60 9.46 -22.63
N GLY A 2 -16.26 9.66 -21.48
CA GLY A 2 -15.80 10.55 -20.40
C GLY A 2 -16.64 10.44 -19.11
N GLY A 3 -17.31 9.29 -18.92
CA GLY A 3 -18.15 9.02 -17.75
C GLY A 3 -17.38 8.37 -16.59
N VAL A 4 -18.10 8.07 -15.50
CA VAL A 4 -17.59 7.35 -14.33
C VAL A 4 -17.06 5.98 -14.74
N ARG A 5 -15.80 5.69 -14.40
CA ARG A 5 -15.09 4.48 -14.83
C ARG A 5 -15.02 3.38 -13.78
N TYR A 6 -15.18 3.71 -12.51
CA TYR A 6 -14.92 2.80 -11.39
C TYR A 6 -16.19 2.67 -10.54
N TYR A 7 -16.61 1.43 -10.28
CA TYR A 7 -17.82 1.11 -9.53
C TYR A 7 -17.50 0.04 -8.48
N ALA A 8 -17.73 0.34 -7.20
CA ALA A 8 -17.60 -0.63 -6.13
C ALA A 8 -18.91 -1.40 -5.94
N LEU A 9 -18.80 -2.70 -5.69
CA LEU A 9 -19.91 -3.55 -5.27
C LEU A 9 -20.14 -3.36 -3.77
N ASP A 10 -20.74 -2.20 -3.44
CA ASP A 10 -21.04 -1.77 -2.07
C ASP A 10 -19.78 -1.57 -1.20
N ASN A 11 -19.89 -1.70 0.13
CA ASN A 11 -18.86 -1.44 1.11
C ASN A 11 -18.99 -2.38 2.33
N GLU A 12 -17.94 -3.13 2.66
CA GLU A 12 -17.83 -3.95 3.88
C GLU A 12 -19.04 -4.87 4.15
N PRO A 13 -19.44 -5.75 3.21
CA PRO A 13 -20.64 -6.57 3.33
C PRO A 13 -20.68 -7.50 4.54
N PHE A 14 -19.51 -7.91 5.04
CA PHE A 14 -19.36 -8.65 6.28
C PHE A 14 -19.96 -7.91 7.49
N LEU A 15 -19.92 -6.57 7.49
CA LEU A 15 -20.38 -5.71 8.58
C LEU A 15 -21.78 -5.13 8.37
N TRP A 16 -22.49 -5.46 7.29
CA TRP A 16 -23.83 -4.90 7.02
C TRP A 16 -24.82 -5.09 8.17
N ASN A 17 -24.78 -6.25 8.85
CA ASN A 17 -25.61 -6.54 10.03
C ASN A 17 -25.28 -5.72 11.28
N TYR A 18 -24.14 -5.06 11.28
CA TYR A 18 -23.71 -4.18 12.34
C TYR A 18 -23.88 -2.71 11.95
N THR A 19 -23.23 -2.29 10.87
CA THR A 19 -23.17 -0.89 10.39
C THR A 19 -24.50 -0.42 9.80
N HIS A 20 -25.21 -1.32 9.11
CA HIS A 20 -26.47 -1.03 8.41
C HIS A 20 -27.60 -1.95 8.90
N ARG A 21 -27.65 -2.16 10.22
CA ARG A 21 -28.58 -3.09 10.88
C ARG A 21 -30.05 -2.82 10.55
N ASP A 22 -30.41 -1.56 10.27
CA ASP A 22 -31.75 -1.15 9.84
C ASP A 22 -32.11 -1.63 8.43
N VAL A 23 -31.13 -1.80 7.55
CA VAL A 23 -31.31 -2.25 6.15
C VAL A 23 -31.10 -3.76 6.01
N ARG A 24 -30.03 -4.29 6.59
CA ARG A 24 -29.65 -5.72 6.48
C ARG A 24 -29.28 -6.26 7.86
N PRO A 25 -30.25 -6.67 8.70
CA PRO A 25 -29.99 -7.11 10.07
C PRO A 25 -29.36 -8.51 10.20
N GLU A 26 -29.59 -9.44 9.26
CA GLU A 26 -28.92 -10.76 9.32
C GLU A 26 -27.49 -10.68 8.75
N PRO A 27 -26.55 -11.49 9.25
CA PRO A 27 -25.23 -11.62 8.64
C PRO A 27 -25.30 -12.09 7.18
N VAL A 28 -24.35 -11.63 6.36
CA VAL A 28 -24.17 -12.07 4.97
C VAL A 28 -23.24 -13.27 4.91
N GLY A 29 -23.63 -14.27 4.11
CA GLY A 29 -22.84 -15.46 3.81
C GLY A 29 -22.16 -15.44 2.44
N TYR A 30 -21.43 -16.50 2.13
CA TYR A 30 -20.70 -16.71 0.87
C TYR A 30 -21.63 -16.61 -0.35
N ASP A 31 -22.73 -17.37 -0.36
CA ASP A 31 -23.68 -17.43 -1.47
C ASP A 31 -24.37 -16.08 -1.75
N GLU A 32 -24.85 -15.40 -0.71
CA GLU A 32 -25.49 -14.09 -0.88
C GLU A 32 -24.51 -13.05 -1.43
N LEU A 33 -23.26 -13.06 -0.95
CA LEU A 33 -22.21 -12.17 -1.44
C LEU A 33 -21.92 -12.43 -2.93
N ARG A 34 -21.79 -13.70 -3.34
CA ARG A 34 -21.62 -14.09 -4.75
C ARG A 34 -22.79 -13.61 -5.60
N ASP A 35 -24.02 -13.90 -5.19
CA ASP A 35 -25.21 -13.66 -6.02
C ASP A 35 -25.44 -12.16 -6.25
N LYS A 36 -25.15 -11.33 -5.23
CA LYS A 36 -25.14 -9.86 -5.39
C LYS A 36 -24.04 -9.42 -6.35
N ALA A 37 -22.81 -9.92 -6.20
CA ALA A 37 -21.72 -9.59 -7.11
C ALA A 37 -22.02 -9.98 -8.56
N TYR A 38 -22.60 -11.15 -8.80
CA TYR A 38 -23.07 -11.57 -10.12
C TYR A 38 -24.12 -10.62 -10.68
N THR A 39 -25.16 -10.33 -9.89
CA THR A 39 -26.28 -9.49 -10.32
C THR A 39 -25.82 -8.09 -10.69
N TYR A 40 -25.12 -7.40 -9.77
CA TYR A 40 -24.72 -6.02 -9.96
C TYR A 40 -23.52 -5.86 -10.88
N GLY A 41 -22.54 -6.77 -10.81
CA GLY A 41 -21.39 -6.79 -11.73
C GLY A 41 -21.83 -7.00 -13.18
N ALA A 42 -22.74 -7.94 -13.44
CA ALA A 42 -23.31 -8.15 -14.78
C ALA A 42 -24.10 -6.95 -15.28
N ALA A 43 -24.93 -6.34 -14.42
CA ALA A 43 -25.70 -5.15 -14.78
C ALA A 43 -24.79 -3.98 -15.16
N ILE A 44 -23.73 -3.74 -14.38
CA ILE A 44 -22.74 -2.70 -14.68
C ILE A 44 -22.06 -2.98 -16.03
N LYS A 45 -21.60 -4.22 -16.26
CA LYS A 45 -20.90 -4.59 -17.50
C LYS A 45 -21.81 -4.56 -18.73
N SER A 46 -23.10 -4.86 -18.55
CA SER A 46 -24.09 -4.74 -19.62
C SER A 46 -24.35 -3.28 -19.99
N ALA A 47 -24.28 -2.36 -19.03
CA ALA A 47 -24.45 -0.93 -19.29
C ALA A 47 -23.16 -0.28 -19.85
N ASP A 48 -21.99 -0.68 -19.35
CA ASP A 48 -20.68 -0.24 -19.81
C ASP A 48 -19.65 -1.37 -19.65
N ALA A 49 -19.32 -2.04 -20.77
CA ALA A 49 -18.32 -3.11 -20.78
C ALA A 49 -16.91 -2.63 -20.39
N GLY A 50 -16.63 -1.32 -20.52
CA GLY A 50 -15.37 -0.69 -20.15
C GLY A 50 -15.26 -0.31 -18.67
N ALA A 51 -16.38 -0.31 -17.92
CA ALA A 51 -16.40 -0.01 -16.49
C ALA A 51 -15.49 -0.96 -15.71
N LYS A 52 -14.91 -0.47 -14.61
CA LYS A 52 -14.03 -1.20 -13.70
C LYS A 52 -14.76 -1.49 -12.40
N VAL A 53 -15.00 -2.77 -12.13
CA VAL A 53 -15.77 -3.23 -10.98
C VAL A 53 -14.84 -3.70 -9.86
N PHE A 54 -15.08 -3.21 -8.66
CA PHE A 54 -14.36 -3.54 -7.43
C PHE A 54 -15.23 -4.39 -6.53
N GLY A 55 -14.62 -5.34 -5.83
CA GLY A 55 -15.29 -6.09 -4.77
C GLY A 55 -14.36 -7.10 -4.12
N PRO A 56 -14.73 -7.62 -2.93
CA PRO A 56 -15.97 -7.34 -2.21
C PRO A 56 -15.88 -6.14 -1.24
N ALA A 57 -14.78 -5.37 -1.24
CA ALA A 57 -14.56 -4.27 -0.29
C ALA A 57 -14.59 -4.74 1.17
N LEU A 58 -13.83 -5.80 1.49
CA LEU A 58 -13.85 -6.44 2.80
C LEU A 58 -13.10 -5.61 3.85
N TRP A 59 -13.71 -5.41 5.03
CA TRP A 59 -13.24 -4.47 6.07
C TRP A 59 -11.84 -4.75 6.66
N GLY A 60 -11.40 -6.01 6.67
CA GLY A 60 -10.15 -6.38 7.34
C GLY A 60 -9.94 -7.88 7.51
N ALA A 61 -8.88 -8.21 8.25
CA ALA A 61 -8.27 -9.54 8.31
C ALA A 61 -9.27 -10.70 8.47
N THR A 62 -10.21 -10.61 9.41
CA THR A 62 -11.20 -11.67 9.63
C THR A 62 -12.05 -11.94 8.39
N ALA A 63 -12.53 -10.88 7.73
CA ALA A 63 -13.40 -10.99 6.58
C ALA A 63 -12.68 -11.56 5.35
N TYR A 64 -11.34 -11.59 5.33
CA TYR A 64 -10.62 -12.24 4.23
C TYR A 64 -10.81 -13.76 4.23
N TYR A 65 -11.09 -14.34 5.40
CA TYR A 65 -11.14 -15.79 5.60
C TYR A 65 -12.53 -16.32 5.96
N TYR A 66 -13.42 -15.49 6.50
CA TYR A 66 -14.71 -15.89 7.06
C TYR A 66 -15.83 -14.94 6.63
N SER A 67 -17.06 -15.43 6.60
CA SER A 67 -18.27 -14.63 6.34
C SER A 67 -18.84 -13.98 7.60
N GLY A 68 -19.85 -13.12 7.40
CA GLY A 68 -20.62 -12.59 8.52
C GLY A 68 -21.40 -13.69 9.26
N ILE A 69 -21.82 -14.76 8.56
CA ILE A 69 -22.52 -15.91 9.18
C ILE A 69 -21.56 -16.66 10.11
N ASP A 70 -20.32 -16.88 9.66
CA ASP A 70 -19.28 -17.50 10.48
C ASP A 70 -19.01 -16.68 11.73
N ALA A 71 -18.89 -15.36 11.59
CA ALA A 71 -18.67 -14.46 12.70
C ALA A 71 -19.83 -14.46 13.71
N ALA A 72 -21.09 -14.48 13.22
CA ALA A 72 -22.28 -14.52 14.06
C ALA A 72 -22.41 -15.84 14.84
N SER A 73 -21.79 -16.93 14.38
CA SER A 73 -21.75 -18.19 15.12
C SER A 73 -20.93 -18.10 16.42
N GLY A 74 -19.97 -17.18 16.48
CA GLY A 74 -19.03 -17.03 17.58
C GLY A 74 -18.06 -18.20 17.77
N ASN A 75 -18.05 -19.18 16.87
CA ASN A 75 -17.22 -20.38 16.96
C ASN A 75 -16.25 -20.48 15.77
N TRP A 76 -15.05 -19.91 15.95
CA TRP A 76 -14.01 -19.89 14.92
C TRP A 76 -13.40 -21.28 14.63
N ASP A 77 -13.56 -22.24 15.54
CA ASP A 77 -13.10 -23.62 15.34
C ASP A 77 -14.07 -24.45 14.48
N ASN A 78 -15.32 -23.98 14.34
CA ASN A 78 -16.34 -24.62 13.52
C ASN A 78 -17.20 -23.58 12.77
N PRO A 79 -16.60 -22.88 11.79
CA PRO A 79 -17.25 -21.82 11.03
C PRO A 79 -18.29 -22.42 10.05
N PRO A 80 -19.60 -22.31 10.32
CA PRO A 80 -20.61 -23.10 9.62
C PRO A 80 -20.73 -22.80 8.12
N ASP A 81 -20.59 -21.53 7.71
CA ASP A 81 -20.75 -21.14 6.31
C ASP A 81 -19.49 -21.51 5.53
N ARG A 82 -18.31 -21.22 6.07
CA ARG A 82 -17.05 -21.67 5.46
C ARG A 82 -16.99 -23.20 5.30
N LEU A 83 -17.39 -23.97 6.31
CA LEU A 83 -17.44 -25.43 6.22
C LEU A 83 -18.45 -25.92 5.17
N ALA A 84 -19.59 -25.24 5.02
CA ALA A 84 -20.56 -25.53 3.96
C ALA A 84 -19.99 -25.29 2.54
N HIS A 85 -18.96 -24.45 2.43
CA HIS A 85 -18.26 -24.10 1.18
C HIS A 85 -16.92 -24.84 1.02
N GLY A 86 -16.80 -26.03 1.61
CA GLY A 86 -15.61 -26.89 1.46
C GLY A 86 -14.40 -26.42 2.26
N ASP A 87 -14.63 -25.62 3.30
CA ASP A 87 -13.61 -25.02 4.16
C ASP A 87 -12.64 -24.07 3.43
N VAL A 88 -13.08 -23.50 2.31
CA VAL A 88 -12.29 -22.55 1.52
C VAL A 88 -12.40 -21.14 2.13
N PRO A 89 -11.26 -20.43 2.35
CA PRO A 89 -11.28 -19.03 2.77
C PRO A 89 -12.14 -18.13 1.87
N LEU A 90 -12.80 -17.13 2.45
CA LEU A 90 -13.78 -16.30 1.72
C LEU A 90 -13.19 -15.63 0.47
N VAL A 91 -12.01 -15.03 0.53
CA VAL A 91 -11.39 -14.37 -0.63
C VAL A 91 -11.07 -15.36 -1.74
N ASP A 92 -10.47 -16.51 -1.40
CA ASP A 92 -10.19 -17.58 -2.36
C ASP A 92 -11.47 -18.05 -3.05
N TRP A 93 -12.50 -18.36 -2.26
CA TRP A 93 -13.78 -18.83 -2.78
C TRP A 93 -14.46 -17.77 -3.66
N TYR A 94 -14.51 -16.51 -3.22
CA TYR A 94 -15.13 -15.42 -3.97
C TYR A 94 -14.47 -15.23 -5.34
N LEU A 95 -13.13 -15.26 -5.42
CA LEU A 95 -12.40 -15.18 -6.69
C LEU A 95 -12.68 -16.38 -7.59
N GLN A 96 -12.75 -17.60 -7.04
CA GLN A 96 -13.12 -18.80 -7.80
C GLN A 96 -14.52 -18.65 -8.41
N GLN A 97 -15.48 -18.11 -7.66
CA GLN A 97 -16.83 -17.85 -8.17
C GLN A 97 -16.81 -16.81 -9.29
N MET A 98 -16.15 -15.66 -9.11
CA MET A 98 -16.08 -14.65 -10.18
C MET A 98 -15.42 -15.19 -11.46
N ARG A 99 -14.41 -16.07 -11.33
CA ARG A 99 -13.81 -16.77 -12.47
C ARG A 99 -14.78 -17.74 -13.12
N GLN A 100 -15.53 -18.52 -12.33
CA GLN A 100 -16.55 -19.43 -12.85
C GLN A 100 -17.62 -18.68 -13.64
N TYR A 101 -18.05 -17.52 -13.14
CA TYR A 101 -18.96 -16.64 -13.87
C TYR A 101 -18.40 -16.24 -15.24
N GLU A 102 -17.15 -15.76 -15.30
CA GLU A 102 -16.53 -15.37 -16.58
C GLU A 102 -16.43 -16.55 -17.54
N GLN A 103 -16.07 -17.74 -17.06
CA GLN A 103 -16.00 -18.94 -17.90
C GLN A 103 -17.36 -19.35 -18.49
N GLN A 104 -18.44 -19.15 -17.74
CA GLN A 104 -19.79 -19.50 -18.19
C GLN A 104 -20.42 -18.43 -19.10
N ASN A 105 -20.10 -17.15 -18.89
CA ASN A 105 -20.79 -16.03 -19.53
C ASN A 105 -19.90 -15.26 -20.52
N GLY A 106 -18.61 -15.58 -20.61
CA GLY A 106 -17.64 -14.89 -21.47
C GLY A 106 -17.37 -13.44 -21.07
N THR A 107 -17.79 -13.01 -19.88
CA THR A 107 -17.69 -11.62 -19.40
C THR A 107 -17.10 -11.57 -18.00
N ARG A 108 -16.00 -10.83 -17.84
CA ARG A 108 -15.43 -10.49 -16.54
C ARG A 108 -16.30 -9.47 -15.81
N ILE A 109 -16.76 -9.82 -14.62
CA ILE A 109 -17.59 -8.96 -13.75
C ILE A 109 -16.84 -8.41 -12.53
N LEU A 110 -15.60 -8.84 -12.30
CA LEU A 110 -14.70 -8.32 -11.28
C LEU A 110 -13.36 -7.91 -11.92
N ASP A 111 -13.05 -6.62 -11.91
CA ASP A 111 -11.78 -6.09 -12.41
C ASP A 111 -10.73 -5.96 -11.30
N TYR A 112 -11.15 -5.63 -10.07
CA TYR A 112 -10.28 -5.45 -8.91
C TYR A 112 -10.76 -6.28 -7.73
N LEU A 113 -9.88 -7.14 -7.19
CA LEU A 113 -10.00 -7.63 -5.82
C LEU A 113 -9.77 -6.44 -4.90
N ASP A 114 -10.81 -6.08 -4.15
CA ASP A 114 -10.83 -4.91 -3.30
C ASP A 114 -10.96 -5.27 -1.83
N LEU A 115 -9.98 -4.84 -1.02
CA LEU A 115 -9.89 -5.08 0.41
C LEU A 115 -9.60 -3.77 1.14
N HIS A 116 -10.10 -3.61 2.35
CA HIS A 116 -9.72 -2.54 3.26
C HIS A 116 -8.67 -3.04 4.22
N TYR A 117 -7.76 -2.18 4.66
CA TYR A 117 -6.73 -2.55 5.62
C TYR A 117 -6.42 -1.43 6.61
N TYR A 118 -6.76 -1.68 7.87
CA TYR A 118 -6.40 -0.84 9.00
C TYR A 118 -5.46 -1.63 9.94
N PRO A 119 -4.27 -1.11 10.28
CA PRO A 119 -3.40 -1.73 11.27
C PRO A 119 -4.14 -2.01 12.57
N GLN A 120 -4.09 -3.26 13.03
CA GLN A 120 -4.82 -3.70 14.23
C GLN A 120 -4.04 -3.44 15.53
N ASN A 121 -2.85 -2.84 15.44
CA ASN A 121 -2.07 -2.43 16.60
C ASN A 121 -2.81 -1.35 17.39
N SER A 122 -2.82 -1.50 18.71
CA SER A 122 -3.51 -0.56 19.61
C SER A 122 -3.03 0.88 19.39
N GLY A 123 -3.98 1.80 19.21
CA GLY A 123 -3.70 3.24 19.07
C GLY A 123 -3.10 3.67 17.73
N VAL A 124 -3.01 2.79 16.72
CA VAL A 124 -2.40 3.13 15.42
C VAL A 124 -3.42 3.64 14.41
N ALA A 125 -4.29 2.77 13.89
CA ALA A 125 -5.20 3.11 12.81
C ALA A 125 -6.21 4.19 13.21
N LEU A 126 -6.38 5.21 12.34
CA LEU A 126 -7.35 6.31 12.52
C LEU A 126 -7.21 7.11 13.83
N GLN A 127 -6.07 6.99 14.52
CA GLN A 127 -5.80 7.69 15.77
C GLN A 127 -4.70 8.73 15.60
N THR A 128 -4.62 9.69 16.53
CA THR A 128 -3.48 10.62 16.63
C THR A 128 -2.15 9.89 16.86
N ALA A 129 -1.03 10.59 16.74
CA ALA A 129 0.30 10.01 16.80
C ALA A 129 0.59 9.25 18.09
N GLY A 130 0.00 9.68 19.20
CA GLY A 130 0.16 9.06 20.51
C GLY A 130 1.57 9.22 21.08
N ASP A 131 1.91 8.36 22.03
CA ASP A 131 3.22 8.33 22.68
C ASP A 131 4.32 7.74 21.77
N LEU A 132 5.57 7.79 22.24
CA LEU A 132 6.71 7.28 21.47
C LEU A 132 6.57 5.79 21.12
N ALA A 133 5.97 4.98 22.00
CA ALA A 133 5.76 3.55 21.75
C ALA A 133 4.77 3.33 20.58
N THR A 134 3.67 4.07 20.57
CA THR A 134 2.67 4.07 19.48
C THR A 134 3.29 4.56 18.17
N GLN A 135 4.10 5.62 18.24
CA GLN A 135 4.80 6.16 17.08
C GLN A 135 5.78 5.13 16.47
N GLN A 136 6.55 4.44 17.30
CA GLN A 136 7.46 3.38 16.85
C GLN A 136 6.68 2.17 16.30
N MET A 137 5.55 1.81 16.92
CA MET A 137 4.67 0.74 16.44
C MET A 137 4.11 1.06 15.05
N ARG A 138 3.60 2.28 14.84
CA ARG A 138 3.07 2.74 13.55
C ARG A 138 4.07 2.58 12.41
N LEU A 139 5.34 2.89 12.65
CA LEU A 139 6.41 2.77 11.66
C LEU A 139 6.82 1.32 11.36
N ARG A 140 6.61 0.39 12.30
CA ARG A 140 6.83 -1.05 12.09
C ARG A 140 5.63 -1.72 11.41
N ALA A 141 4.42 -1.29 11.75
CA ALA A 141 3.18 -1.88 11.25
C ALA A 141 3.06 -1.84 9.71
N THR A 142 3.75 -0.92 9.03
CA THR A 142 3.78 -0.88 7.54
C THR A 142 4.32 -2.18 6.94
N ARG A 143 5.10 -2.96 7.70
CA ARG A 143 5.61 -4.27 7.30
C ARG A 143 4.51 -5.29 7.05
N SER A 144 3.34 -5.18 7.70
CA SER A 144 2.21 -6.08 7.45
C SER A 144 1.70 -6.05 6.00
N LEU A 145 2.04 -5.00 5.23
CA LEU A 145 1.68 -4.92 3.81
C LEU A 145 2.53 -5.83 2.91
N TRP A 146 3.72 -6.27 3.32
CA TRP A 146 4.68 -6.90 2.41
C TRP A 146 5.63 -7.94 3.02
N ASP A 147 5.98 -7.80 4.30
CA ASP A 147 7.10 -8.51 4.88
C ASP A 147 6.69 -9.90 5.38
N ALA A 148 7.18 -10.93 4.70
CA ALA A 148 6.93 -12.32 5.07
C ALA A 148 7.60 -12.76 6.39
N THR A 149 8.46 -11.91 6.98
CA THR A 149 9.10 -12.15 8.28
C THR A 149 8.48 -11.35 9.42
N TYR A 150 7.47 -10.53 9.14
CA TYR A 150 6.77 -9.73 10.16
C TYR A 150 5.54 -10.45 10.68
N THR A 151 5.63 -10.95 11.91
CA THR A 151 4.44 -11.32 12.69
C THR A 151 3.75 -10.04 13.15
N ASP A 152 2.46 -9.92 12.84
CA ASP A 152 1.68 -8.72 13.16
C ASP A 152 1.65 -8.49 14.69
N GLU A 153 1.97 -7.28 15.16
CA GLU A 153 2.01 -6.96 16.60
C GLU A 153 0.61 -6.62 17.16
N SER A 154 -0.40 -7.45 16.85
CA SER A 154 -1.80 -7.31 17.30
C SER A 154 -2.46 -8.67 17.57
N TRP A 155 -3.80 -8.70 17.69
CA TRP A 155 -4.56 -9.94 17.80
C TRP A 155 -4.36 -10.87 16.60
N ILE A 156 -3.99 -10.34 15.41
CA ILE A 156 -3.72 -11.13 14.20
C ILE A 156 -2.60 -12.16 14.46
N ALA A 157 -1.63 -11.85 15.34
CA ALA A 157 -0.56 -12.77 15.73
C ALA A 157 -1.04 -14.12 16.27
N ASN A 158 -2.26 -14.16 16.81
CA ASN A 158 -2.84 -15.33 17.45
C ASN A 158 -3.83 -16.07 16.53
N THR A 159 -3.92 -15.67 15.27
CA THR A 159 -4.74 -16.34 14.25
C THR A 159 -3.93 -17.44 13.55
N THR A 160 -4.60 -18.18 12.67
CA THR A 160 -3.96 -19.14 11.77
C THR A 160 -3.05 -18.47 10.74
N GLU A 161 -3.13 -17.15 10.58
CA GLU A 161 -2.42 -16.36 9.57
C GLU A 161 -1.71 -15.15 10.22
N PRO A 162 -0.71 -15.39 11.09
CA PRO A 162 -0.07 -14.34 11.90
C PRO A 162 0.83 -13.39 11.09
N VAL A 163 1.18 -13.77 9.85
CA VAL A 163 1.97 -12.96 8.92
C VAL A 163 1.05 -12.50 7.79
N MET A 164 0.67 -11.21 7.83
CA MET A 164 -0.31 -10.67 6.88
C MET A 164 0.24 -10.62 5.45
N ARG A 165 1.40 -9.97 5.25
CA ARG A 165 2.04 -9.72 3.93
C ARG A 165 1.00 -9.37 2.85
N LEU A 166 0.13 -8.41 3.16
CA LEU A 166 -1.17 -8.21 2.50
C LEU A 166 -1.07 -8.18 0.97
N ILE A 167 -0.20 -7.35 0.40
CA ILE A 167 -0.15 -7.13 -1.05
C ILE A 167 0.38 -8.38 -1.77
N PRO A 168 1.51 -9.00 -1.34
CA PRO A 168 1.88 -10.32 -1.82
C PRO A 168 0.76 -11.36 -1.72
N ARG A 169 0.04 -11.40 -0.59
CA ARG A 169 -1.07 -12.34 -0.38
C ARG A 169 -2.25 -12.11 -1.33
N MET A 170 -2.64 -10.86 -1.56
CA MET A 170 -3.65 -10.49 -2.56
C MET A 170 -3.27 -10.96 -3.96
N ARG A 171 -2.01 -10.78 -4.34
CA ARG A 171 -1.50 -11.24 -5.64
C ARG A 171 -1.48 -12.76 -5.73
N ASP A 172 -1.11 -13.47 -4.67
CA ASP A 172 -1.19 -14.93 -4.60
C ASP A 172 -2.63 -15.41 -4.82
N TRP A 173 -3.59 -14.82 -4.09
CA TRP A 173 -5.02 -15.14 -4.23
C TRP A 173 -5.53 -14.91 -5.65
N VAL A 174 -5.21 -13.76 -6.25
CA VAL A 174 -5.56 -13.45 -7.65
C VAL A 174 -4.94 -14.46 -8.62
N ASN A 175 -3.63 -14.72 -8.51
CA ASN A 175 -2.92 -15.59 -9.44
C ASN A 175 -3.41 -17.05 -9.38
N GLN A 176 -3.85 -17.50 -8.21
CA GLN A 176 -4.34 -18.86 -8.01
C GLN A 176 -5.80 -19.00 -8.46
N ASN A 177 -6.65 -18.03 -8.12
CA ASN A 177 -8.10 -18.20 -8.22
C ASN A 177 -8.72 -17.44 -9.39
N TYR A 178 -8.20 -16.27 -9.75
CA TYR A 178 -8.74 -15.47 -10.85
C TYR A 178 -7.69 -14.60 -11.57
N PRO A 179 -6.77 -15.21 -12.35
CA PRO A 179 -5.70 -14.50 -13.04
C PRO A 179 -6.20 -13.33 -13.90
N GLY A 180 -5.42 -12.24 -13.93
CA GLY A 180 -5.76 -11.02 -14.66
C GLY A 180 -6.66 -10.03 -13.89
N THR A 181 -7.18 -10.43 -12.71
CA THR A 181 -7.81 -9.49 -11.77
C THR A 181 -6.73 -8.57 -11.19
N LYS A 182 -7.05 -7.29 -10.97
CA LYS A 182 -6.18 -6.32 -10.31
C LYS A 182 -6.37 -6.34 -8.80
N THR A 183 -5.50 -5.66 -8.08
CA THR A 183 -5.53 -5.57 -6.62
C THR A 183 -5.74 -4.13 -6.16
N ALA A 184 -6.71 -3.91 -5.27
CA ALA A 184 -7.02 -2.59 -4.72
C ALA A 184 -7.10 -2.62 -3.19
N VAL A 185 -6.53 -1.60 -2.56
CA VAL A 185 -6.76 -1.29 -1.14
C VAL A 185 -7.55 0.01 -1.04
N THR A 186 -8.88 -0.07 -1.13
CA THR A 186 -9.71 1.15 -1.24
C THR A 186 -9.97 1.87 0.08
N GLU A 187 -9.63 1.25 1.20
CA GLU A 187 -9.46 1.97 2.46
C GLU A 187 -8.22 1.50 3.20
N TYR A 188 -7.44 2.47 3.66
CA TYR A 188 -6.41 2.29 4.66
C TYR A 188 -6.20 3.61 5.41
N ASN A 189 -5.72 3.54 6.65
CA ASN A 189 -5.17 4.71 7.35
C ASN A 189 -4.31 4.24 8.54
N TYR A 190 -3.05 4.66 8.58
CA TYR A 190 -2.10 4.33 9.65
C TYR A 190 -2.15 5.30 10.84
N GLY A 191 -2.98 6.33 10.78
CA GLY A 191 -3.11 7.38 11.80
C GLY A 191 -1.91 8.32 11.87
N GLY A 192 -1.94 9.23 12.86
CA GLY A 192 -0.87 10.17 13.17
C GLY A 192 -0.61 11.20 12.08
N LEU A 193 -1.56 11.43 11.17
CA LEU A 193 -1.40 12.28 10.00
C LEU A 193 -1.18 13.76 10.37
N GLU A 194 -1.53 14.16 11.58
CA GLU A 194 -1.24 15.46 12.17
C GLU A 194 0.21 15.62 12.67
N HIS A 195 1.02 14.55 12.62
CA HIS A 195 2.38 14.50 13.15
C HIS A 195 3.37 13.96 12.11
N ILE A 196 4.66 14.29 12.25
CA ILE A 196 5.71 13.78 11.36
C ILE A 196 5.71 12.24 11.30
N ASN A 197 5.40 11.57 12.40
CA ASN A 197 5.32 10.12 12.49
C ASN A 197 4.31 9.50 11.49
N GLY A 198 3.11 10.08 11.35
CA GLY A 198 2.15 9.61 10.34
C GLY A 198 2.58 9.97 8.92
N ALA A 199 3.28 11.09 8.72
CA ALA A 199 3.87 11.42 7.41
C ALA A 199 4.93 10.39 6.98
N LEU A 200 5.81 9.96 7.89
CA LEU A 200 6.79 8.90 7.62
C LEU A 200 6.12 7.58 7.28
N ALA A 201 5.12 7.17 8.08
CA ALA A 201 4.36 5.95 7.82
C ALA A 201 3.65 6.01 6.46
N GLN A 202 3.00 7.14 6.14
CA GLN A 202 2.31 7.34 4.88
C GLN A 202 3.29 7.31 3.69
N ALA A 203 4.45 7.96 3.80
CA ALA A 203 5.47 7.92 2.74
C ALA A 203 6.01 6.50 2.52
N ASP A 204 6.25 5.75 3.60
CA ASP A 204 6.65 4.34 3.54
C ASP A 204 5.57 3.49 2.85
N VAL A 205 4.31 3.65 3.22
CA VAL A 205 3.15 2.94 2.64
C VAL A 205 3.02 3.22 1.14
N LEU A 206 3.14 4.48 0.69
CA LEU A 206 3.11 4.83 -0.73
C LEU A 206 4.24 4.16 -1.52
N GLY A 207 5.45 4.11 -0.94
CA GLY A 207 6.58 3.39 -1.52
C GLY A 207 6.33 1.88 -1.61
N ILE A 208 5.77 1.28 -0.55
CA ILE A 208 5.42 -0.15 -0.51
C ILE A 208 4.39 -0.48 -1.59
N PHE A 209 3.35 0.33 -1.77
CA PHE A 209 2.34 0.11 -2.81
C PHE A 209 2.97 0.04 -4.21
N GLY A 210 3.85 0.99 -4.53
CA GLY A 210 4.57 0.98 -5.81
C GLY A 210 5.48 -0.23 -5.97
N ARG A 211 6.26 -0.57 -4.93
CA ARG A 211 7.22 -1.70 -4.96
C ARG A 211 6.52 -3.06 -5.09
N GLU A 212 5.44 -3.27 -4.35
CA GLU A 212 4.71 -4.55 -4.32
C GLU A 212 3.74 -4.72 -5.49
N ASN A 213 3.64 -3.70 -6.36
CA ASN A 213 2.76 -3.67 -7.53
C ASN A 213 1.28 -3.78 -7.15
N LEU A 214 0.83 -2.94 -6.21
CA LEU A 214 -0.58 -2.71 -5.94
C LEU A 214 -1.17 -1.82 -7.04
N ASP A 215 -2.33 -2.18 -7.60
CA ASP A 215 -2.89 -1.45 -8.75
C ASP A 215 -3.61 -0.15 -8.36
N LEU A 216 -4.22 -0.11 -7.17
CA LEU A 216 -4.96 1.05 -6.68
C LEU A 216 -4.98 1.11 -5.16
N ALA A 217 -4.88 2.30 -4.59
CA ALA A 217 -5.15 2.52 -3.18
C ALA A 217 -5.82 3.87 -2.93
N THR A 218 -6.72 3.94 -1.96
CA THR A 218 -7.35 5.20 -1.52
C THR A 218 -7.25 5.33 -0.01
N LEU A 219 -6.70 6.46 0.45
CA LEU A 219 -6.60 6.78 1.86
C LEU A 219 -7.98 7.16 2.39
N TRP A 220 -8.42 6.53 3.48
CA TRP A 220 -9.62 6.93 4.19
C TRP A 220 -9.30 8.04 5.21
N ASP A 221 -10.20 9.03 5.35
CA ASP A 221 -10.03 10.21 6.21
C ASP A 221 -8.71 10.97 5.94
N PRO A 222 -8.60 11.64 4.78
CA PRO A 222 -7.36 12.26 4.34
C PRO A 222 -6.96 13.46 5.20
N PRO A 223 -5.65 13.75 5.31
CA PRO A 223 -5.17 14.90 6.06
C PRO A 223 -5.64 16.21 5.44
N THR A 224 -5.78 17.24 6.27
CA THR A 224 -5.89 18.62 5.79
C THR A 224 -4.61 19.05 5.05
N ILE A 225 -4.72 20.08 4.22
CA ILE A 225 -3.64 20.56 3.35
C ILE A 225 -2.33 20.97 4.07
N ASN A 226 -2.42 21.29 5.37
CA ASN A 226 -1.27 21.75 6.18
C ASN A 226 -0.76 20.69 7.15
N GLN A 227 -1.42 19.54 7.25
CA GLN A 227 -0.98 18.46 8.14
C GLN A 227 0.20 17.69 7.52
N PRO A 228 1.13 17.17 8.34
CA PRO A 228 2.27 16.40 7.87
C PRO A 228 1.93 15.25 6.92
N GLY A 229 0.81 14.55 7.14
CA GLY A 229 0.34 13.49 6.25
C GLY A 229 0.17 13.95 4.79
N ALA A 230 -0.23 15.21 4.55
CA ALA A 230 -0.36 15.75 3.20
C ALA A 230 1.00 15.94 2.51
N PHE A 231 2.05 16.22 3.28
CA PHE A 231 3.41 16.35 2.76
C PHE A 231 3.99 15.01 2.30
N ALA A 232 3.58 13.88 2.90
CA ALA A 232 3.94 12.56 2.38
C ALA A 232 3.46 12.36 0.93
N PHE A 233 2.22 12.77 0.61
CA PHE A 233 1.74 12.74 -0.77
C PHE A 233 2.47 13.73 -1.67
N ARG A 234 2.75 14.96 -1.18
CA ARG A 234 3.52 15.95 -1.96
C ARG A 234 4.91 15.45 -2.30
N MET A 235 5.61 14.78 -1.39
CA MET A 235 6.91 14.18 -1.68
C MET A 235 6.84 13.23 -2.90
N TYR A 236 5.73 12.52 -3.11
CA TYR A 236 5.54 11.65 -4.28
C TYR A 236 4.89 12.33 -5.50
N ARG A 237 4.12 13.41 -5.32
CA ARG A 237 3.21 13.92 -6.36
C ARG A 237 3.32 15.41 -6.67
N ASN A 238 4.06 16.17 -5.88
CA ASN A 238 4.27 17.61 -6.05
C ASN A 238 5.42 18.11 -5.15
N TYR A 239 6.60 17.50 -5.27
CA TYR A 239 7.69 17.73 -4.29
C TYR A 239 8.36 19.11 -4.46
N ASP A 240 8.25 19.70 -5.64
CA ASP A 240 8.82 21.00 -6.01
C ASP A 240 7.78 22.15 -5.98
N GLY A 241 6.51 21.84 -5.70
CA GLY A 241 5.40 22.80 -5.74
C GLY A 241 4.89 23.12 -7.15
N ASN A 242 5.52 22.62 -8.22
CA ASN A 242 5.17 22.88 -9.61
C ASN A 242 4.62 21.63 -10.34
N GLY A 243 4.32 20.57 -9.60
CA GLY A 243 3.71 19.35 -10.11
C GLY A 243 4.70 18.26 -10.49
N ALA A 244 5.98 18.36 -10.11
CA ALA A 244 6.91 17.26 -10.31
C ALA A 244 6.54 16.04 -9.44
N VAL A 245 6.73 14.85 -9.99
CA VAL A 245 6.24 13.58 -9.43
C VAL A 245 7.36 12.57 -9.26
N PHE A 246 7.21 11.63 -8.33
CA PHE A 246 8.02 10.42 -8.29
C PHE A 246 7.84 9.61 -9.59
N GLY A 247 8.82 8.79 -9.95
CA GLY A 247 8.81 7.97 -11.15
C GLY A 247 7.72 6.89 -11.13
N ASP A 248 7.32 6.48 -12.33
CA ASP A 248 6.24 5.53 -12.61
C ASP A 248 6.75 4.13 -13.03
N GLN A 249 8.06 3.98 -13.25
CA GLN A 249 8.68 2.69 -13.54
C GLN A 249 9.56 2.27 -12.36
N TYR A 250 9.10 1.27 -11.60
CA TYR A 250 9.86 0.75 -10.45
C TYR A 250 11.28 0.33 -10.84
N LEU A 251 12.25 0.76 -10.04
CA LEU A 251 13.63 0.29 -10.07
C LEU A 251 13.90 -0.45 -8.78
N ARG A 252 14.58 -1.59 -8.89
CA ARG A 252 14.89 -2.39 -7.71
C ARG A 252 15.70 -1.57 -6.73
N SER A 253 15.27 -1.54 -5.49
CA SER A 253 15.95 -0.82 -4.41
C SER A 253 15.93 -1.65 -3.14
N THR A 254 17.06 -1.77 -2.47
CA THR A 254 17.21 -2.57 -1.25
C THR A 254 17.92 -1.77 -0.17
N SER A 255 17.37 -1.80 1.05
CA SER A 255 18.01 -1.26 2.25
C SER A 255 18.51 -2.39 3.13
N GLN A 256 19.67 -2.22 3.77
CA GLN A 256 20.14 -3.16 4.79
C GLN A 256 19.18 -3.24 5.98
N ASN A 257 18.48 -2.14 6.28
CA ASN A 257 17.47 -2.08 7.33
C ASN A 257 16.27 -1.24 6.87
N GLN A 258 15.36 -1.85 6.10
CA GLN A 258 14.11 -1.21 5.63
C GLN A 258 13.22 -0.73 6.81
N GLY A 259 13.38 -1.31 8.00
CA GLY A 259 12.67 -0.88 9.22
C GLY A 259 13.18 0.44 9.80
N GLN A 260 14.43 0.80 9.53
CA GLN A 260 15.06 2.05 9.99
C GLN A 260 15.15 3.09 8.87
N LEU A 261 15.62 2.67 7.70
CA LEU A 261 15.86 3.53 6.54
C LEU A 261 15.24 2.86 5.32
N ALA A 262 13.97 3.19 5.03
CA ALA A 262 13.26 2.62 3.89
C ALA A 262 13.68 3.33 2.60
N VAL A 263 13.85 2.59 1.51
CA VAL A 263 14.22 3.12 0.19
C VAL A 263 13.26 2.62 -0.88
N TYR A 264 12.91 3.52 -1.81
CA TYR A 264 12.09 3.24 -2.98
C TYR A 264 12.65 4.01 -4.18
N SER A 265 12.82 3.34 -5.31
CA SER A 265 13.38 3.94 -6.52
C SER A 265 12.49 3.72 -7.73
N ALA A 266 12.42 4.73 -8.59
CA ALA A 266 11.72 4.63 -9.85
C ALA A 266 12.35 5.55 -10.90
N LYS A 267 12.25 5.13 -12.16
CA LYS A 267 12.48 5.98 -13.32
C LYS A 267 11.18 6.68 -13.69
N ARG A 268 11.27 7.97 -13.98
CA ARG A 268 10.14 8.77 -14.45
C ARG A 268 10.10 8.75 -15.98
N SER A 269 9.02 8.23 -16.55
CA SER A 269 8.87 8.05 -18.00
C SER A 269 8.83 9.37 -18.77
N SER A 270 8.41 10.47 -18.13
CA SER A 270 8.21 11.76 -18.81
C SER A 270 9.50 12.47 -19.20
N ASP A 271 10.59 12.24 -18.46
CA ASP A 271 11.88 12.93 -18.64
C ASP A 271 13.10 12.02 -18.43
N GLY A 272 12.89 10.77 -18.03
CA GLY A 272 13.95 9.81 -17.78
C GLY A 272 14.64 9.94 -16.41
N MET A 273 14.27 10.93 -15.59
CA MET A 273 14.91 11.14 -14.29
C MET A 273 14.74 9.93 -13.37
N VAL A 274 15.76 9.66 -12.56
CA VAL A 274 15.68 8.64 -11.51
C VAL A 274 15.35 9.32 -10.20
N THR A 275 14.26 8.88 -9.60
CA THR A 275 13.78 9.36 -8.30
C THR A 275 14.02 8.31 -7.24
N VAL A 276 14.64 8.71 -6.13
CA VAL A 276 14.91 7.82 -4.99
C VAL A 276 14.33 8.44 -3.74
N MET A 277 13.27 7.85 -3.22
CA MET A 277 12.66 8.22 -1.94
C MET A 277 13.34 7.45 -0.82
N VAL A 278 13.77 8.15 0.23
CA VAL A 278 14.30 7.56 1.45
C VAL A 278 13.54 8.09 2.66
N VAL A 279 13.08 7.19 3.52
CA VAL A 279 12.35 7.51 4.76
C VAL A 279 13.20 7.06 5.95
N ASN A 280 13.76 8.03 6.70
CA ASN A 280 14.41 7.74 7.97
C ASN A 280 13.35 7.66 9.09
N LYS A 281 13.08 6.43 9.52
CA LYS A 281 12.10 6.07 10.55
C LYS A 281 12.68 6.09 11.96
N SER A 282 13.92 6.58 12.12
CA SER A 282 14.58 6.67 13.43
C SER A 282 14.54 8.08 14.02
N MET A 283 14.67 8.13 15.34
CA MET A 283 14.76 9.36 16.13
C MET A 283 16.15 10.01 16.07
N ALA A 284 17.09 9.43 15.33
CA ALA A 284 18.45 9.91 15.17
C ALA A 284 18.79 10.13 13.69
N SER A 285 19.80 10.94 13.44
CA SER A 285 20.36 11.01 12.09
C SER A 285 21.04 9.68 11.75
N VAL A 286 20.86 9.21 10.53
CA VAL A 286 21.47 7.97 10.02
C VAL A 286 22.39 8.31 8.86
N GLN A 287 23.63 7.82 8.91
CA GLN A 287 24.51 7.82 7.75
C GLN A 287 24.11 6.66 6.84
N GLY A 288 23.75 6.96 5.59
CA GLY A 288 23.56 5.93 4.57
C GLY A 288 24.45 6.20 3.38
N ASP A 289 24.95 5.12 2.80
CA ASP A 289 25.74 5.16 1.58
C ASP A 289 24.92 4.53 0.46
N PHE A 290 24.73 5.25 -0.64
CA PHE A 290 24.07 4.74 -1.83
C PHE A 290 25.10 4.04 -2.71
N THR A 291 24.76 2.85 -3.18
CA THR A 291 25.47 2.17 -4.27
C THR A 291 24.52 1.95 -5.43
N PHE A 292 24.79 2.61 -6.56
CA PHE A 292 24.09 2.34 -7.81
C PHE A 292 24.69 1.11 -8.48
N VAL A 293 23.90 0.06 -8.65
CA VAL A 293 24.34 -1.19 -9.29
C VAL A 293 23.96 -1.13 -10.78
N ASN A 294 24.87 -1.58 -11.63
CA ASN A 294 24.81 -1.34 -13.09
C ASN A 294 24.80 0.16 -13.42
N TYR A 295 25.55 0.93 -12.63
CA TYR A 295 25.76 2.36 -12.83
C TYR A 295 26.37 2.62 -14.20
N ALA A 296 25.61 3.31 -15.02
CA ALA A 296 26.15 3.92 -16.23
C ALA A 296 26.86 5.22 -15.87
N ALA A 297 28.05 5.44 -16.43
CA ALA A 297 28.74 6.71 -16.28
C ALA A 297 27.81 7.85 -16.75
N GLY A 298 27.36 8.71 -15.82
CA GLY A 298 26.48 9.84 -16.17
C GLY A 298 25.62 10.45 -15.07
N LEU A 299 25.39 9.78 -13.93
CA LEU A 299 24.78 10.46 -12.77
C LEU A 299 25.88 11.18 -11.99
N SER A 300 26.05 12.47 -12.20
CA SER A 300 27.10 13.25 -11.51
C SER A 300 26.60 13.91 -10.24
N SER A 301 25.30 14.23 -10.19
CA SER A 301 24.68 14.92 -9.06
C SER A 301 23.22 14.55 -8.88
N ALA A 302 22.67 14.90 -7.72
CA ALA A 302 21.25 14.75 -7.41
C ALA A 302 20.72 16.04 -6.79
N GLU A 303 19.58 16.53 -7.28
CA GLU A 303 18.78 17.47 -6.49
C GLU A 303 18.17 16.76 -5.29
N ILE A 304 17.96 17.51 -4.20
CA ILE A 304 17.48 16.95 -2.94
C ILE A 304 16.28 17.77 -2.46
N TYR A 305 15.18 17.08 -2.23
CA TYR A 305 13.97 17.63 -1.61
C TYR A 305 13.76 16.92 -0.28
N GLN A 306 13.59 17.66 0.81
CA GLN A 306 13.44 17.07 2.14
C GLN A 306 12.23 17.64 2.89
N TYR A 307 11.50 16.75 3.54
CA TYR A 307 10.49 17.07 4.55
C TYR A 307 10.88 16.41 5.88
N SER A 308 10.92 17.16 6.98
CA SER A 308 11.37 16.63 8.28
C SER A 308 10.70 17.31 9.47
N ALA A 309 10.93 16.76 10.65
CA ALA A 309 10.49 17.35 11.92
C ALA A 309 11.04 18.77 12.19
N ASP A 310 12.13 19.17 11.51
CA ASP A 310 12.71 20.52 11.67
C ASP A 310 11.82 21.62 11.07
N ASP A 311 11.03 21.26 10.04
CA ASP A 311 10.12 22.19 9.38
C ASP A 311 8.91 21.48 8.77
N LEU A 312 7.83 21.44 9.53
CA LEU A 312 6.59 20.79 9.13
C LEU A 312 5.77 21.58 8.10
N ARG A 313 6.23 22.78 7.68
CA ARG A 313 5.46 23.70 6.83
C ARG A 313 5.85 23.66 5.36
N THR A 314 7.02 23.13 5.03
CA THR A 314 7.53 23.14 3.64
C THR A 314 8.39 21.94 3.34
N ILE A 315 8.42 21.57 2.07
CA ILE A 315 9.49 20.75 1.51
C ILE A 315 10.65 21.71 1.21
N ARG A 316 11.85 21.36 1.65
CA ARG A 316 13.06 22.16 1.43
C ARG A 316 13.86 21.59 0.26
N HIS A 317 14.25 22.47 -0.66
CA HIS A 317 15.27 22.15 -1.65
C HIS A 317 16.65 22.37 -1.01
N GLU A 318 17.44 21.31 -0.94
CA GLU A 318 18.75 21.28 -0.28
C GLU A 318 19.87 21.30 -1.33
N ASN A 319 21.12 21.52 -0.88
CA ASN A 319 22.28 21.46 -1.77
C ASN A 319 22.42 20.06 -2.38
N SER A 320 22.72 20.00 -3.68
CA SER A 320 22.94 18.74 -4.38
C SER A 320 24.09 17.93 -3.80
N ILE A 321 23.96 16.60 -3.86
CA ILE A 321 25.09 15.69 -3.61
C ILE A 321 25.80 15.35 -4.92
N VAL A 322 27.07 14.97 -4.80
CA VAL A 322 27.87 14.46 -5.93
C VAL A 322 27.96 12.95 -5.80
N ILE A 323 27.75 12.24 -6.92
CA ILE A 323 28.04 10.82 -7.02
C ILE A 323 29.49 10.68 -7.50
N ASN A 324 30.27 9.88 -6.79
CA ASN A 324 31.65 9.66 -7.19
C ASN A 324 31.74 8.78 -8.44
N GLN A 325 32.94 8.69 -9.01
CA GLN A 325 33.24 7.90 -10.20
C GLN A 325 32.93 6.39 -10.07
N HIS A 326 32.69 5.89 -8.86
CA HIS A 326 32.34 4.50 -8.58
C HIS A 326 30.82 4.28 -8.44
N GLY A 327 30.00 5.29 -8.74
CA GLY A 327 28.54 5.18 -8.59
C GLY A 327 28.11 5.10 -7.14
N THR A 328 28.87 5.72 -6.21
CA THR A 328 28.49 5.79 -4.81
C THR A 328 28.37 7.22 -4.31
N ALA A 329 27.48 7.43 -3.33
CA ALA A 329 27.28 8.69 -2.66
C ALA A 329 26.95 8.45 -1.19
N SER A 330 27.30 9.40 -0.32
CA SER A 330 27.03 9.34 1.11
C SER A 330 26.11 10.48 1.51
N TYR A 331 25.14 10.21 2.38
CA TYR A 331 24.22 11.23 2.88
C TYR A 331 23.87 10.98 4.35
N VAL A 332 23.74 12.07 5.11
CA VAL A 332 23.24 12.04 6.49
C VAL A 332 21.74 12.33 6.45
N PHE A 333 20.93 11.31 6.63
CA PHE A 333 19.48 11.44 6.75
C PHE A 333 19.15 11.97 8.13
N ARG A 334 18.48 13.12 8.20
CA ARG A 334 18.05 13.71 9.47
C ARG A 334 17.06 12.79 10.17
N ALA A 335 16.97 12.87 11.50
CA ALA A 335 15.96 12.13 12.25
C ALA A 335 14.54 12.46 11.73
N ASN A 336 13.67 11.45 11.65
CA ASN A 336 12.27 11.62 11.22
C ASN A 336 12.12 12.45 9.92
N SER A 337 12.80 12.02 8.85
CA SER A 337 12.81 12.74 7.57
C SER A 337 12.38 11.88 6.39
N ILE A 338 11.77 12.53 5.41
CA ILE A 338 11.52 12.01 4.06
C ILE A 338 12.44 12.80 3.13
N THR A 339 13.33 12.11 2.44
CA THR A 339 14.29 12.72 1.51
C THR A 339 14.10 12.11 0.13
N LEU A 340 13.84 12.95 -0.86
CA LEU A 340 13.79 12.59 -2.27
C LEU A 340 15.06 13.08 -2.96
N PHE A 341 15.73 12.17 -3.66
CA PHE A 341 16.80 12.49 -4.59
C PHE A 341 16.27 12.41 -6.01
N VAL A 342 16.61 13.40 -6.83
CA VAL A 342 16.29 13.43 -8.25
C VAL A 342 17.59 13.47 -9.02
N PHE A 343 17.91 12.36 -9.68
CA PHE A 343 19.11 12.20 -10.47
C PHE A 343 18.79 12.42 -11.95
N ASP A 344 19.55 13.29 -12.58
CA ASP A 344 19.50 13.50 -14.02
C ASP A 344 20.47 12.55 -14.73
N PRO A 345 20.00 11.60 -15.56
CA PRO A 345 20.87 10.67 -16.29
C PRO A 345 21.58 11.29 -17.50
N THR A 346 21.83 12.61 -17.53
CA THR A 346 22.31 13.40 -18.69
C THR A 346 23.52 12.89 -19.49
N ASP A 347 24.15 11.76 -19.13
CA ASP A 347 25.23 11.18 -19.91
C ASP A 347 25.12 9.67 -20.21
N SER A 348 23.97 9.01 -19.99
CA SER A 348 23.88 7.60 -20.40
C SER A 348 22.51 7.12 -20.86
N ASN A 349 22.48 6.63 -22.10
CA ASN A 349 21.49 5.67 -22.62
C ASN A 349 21.53 4.31 -21.91
N ALA A 350 22.34 4.15 -20.87
CA ALA A 350 22.49 2.88 -20.19
C ALA A 350 21.49 2.77 -19.02
N PRO A 351 20.71 1.69 -18.98
CA PRO A 351 19.65 1.50 -17.99
C PRO A 351 20.23 1.27 -16.58
N ILE A 352 19.71 2.03 -15.61
CA ILE A 352 19.91 1.76 -14.18
C ILE A 352 18.91 0.68 -13.78
N TYR A 353 19.38 -0.44 -13.23
CA TYR A 353 18.51 -1.56 -12.89
C TYR A 353 18.31 -1.75 -11.38
N ASP A 354 19.32 -1.47 -10.55
CA ASP A 354 19.26 -1.79 -9.13
C ASP A 354 19.98 -0.72 -8.25
N LEU A 355 19.43 -0.41 -7.07
CA LEU A 355 20.00 0.47 -6.03
C LEU A 355 20.15 -0.29 -4.71
N PHE A 356 21.28 -0.15 -4.03
CA PHE A 356 21.50 -0.67 -2.67
C PHE A 356 21.88 0.44 -1.69
N LEU A 357 21.24 0.45 -0.51
CA LEU A 357 21.44 1.42 0.57
C LEU A 357 21.85 0.70 1.88
N PRO A 358 23.14 0.49 2.13
CA PRO A 358 23.66 0.10 3.45
C PRO A 358 23.39 1.18 4.51
N SER A 359 23.03 0.75 5.72
CA SER A 359 22.91 1.60 6.90
C SER A 359 24.17 1.43 7.75
N ILE A 360 24.91 2.51 8.03
CA ILE A 360 26.06 2.44 8.94
C ILE A 360 25.62 2.90 10.32
N THR A 361 25.42 1.95 11.23
CA THR A 361 25.38 2.25 12.67
C THR A 361 26.80 2.56 13.13
N LYS A 362 27.06 3.81 13.52
CA LYS A 362 28.26 4.12 14.31
C LYS A 362 27.97 3.92 15.79
#